data_AF-A0A7S1ECG0-F1
#
_entry.id   AF-A0A7S1ECG0-F1
#
_cell.length_a   1.000
_cell.length_b   1.000
_cell.length_c   1.000
_cell.angle_alpha   90.00
_cell.angle_beta   90.00
_cell.angle_gamma   90.00
#
_symmetry.space_group_name_H-M   'P 1'
#
loop_
_entity.id
_entity.type
_entity.pdbx_description
1 polymer ?
#
loop_
_entity_poly.entity_id
_entity_poly.type
_entity_poly.pdbx_seq_one_letter_code
_entity_poly.pdbx_strand_id
1 'polypeptide(L)'
;TARSLSVLLEATVRMAHWYRRLMETAQAKGLVHAFDLTSHLSKTEDFPPSVLPSSDLAEEHAFSTMRSQLSRSIQSGDRTETDVKLFQKLISFKDRFCVASLHVPSRRAPQLRADETPNFATNIAAKRLTFVLACKRESLCFGSLSDAKMSTMLLLARMISDQRGAGASLDPPSACSAGGGGGGG
;
A
#
# COMPACT_ATOMS: atom_id res chain seq x y z
N THR A 1 21.87 7.22 -1.00
CA THR A 1 22.03 7.83 -2.34
C THR A 1 20.66 8.22 -2.87
N ALA A 2 20.43 9.51 -3.10
CA ALA A 2 19.19 9.98 -3.70
C ALA A 2 19.15 9.53 -5.16
N ARG A 3 18.06 8.89 -5.60
CA ARG A 3 17.86 8.51 -7.01
C ARG A 3 17.70 9.77 -7.86
N SER A 4 18.17 9.75 -9.10
CA SER A 4 17.94 10.88 -10.00
C SER A 4 16.44 11.08 -10.23
N LEU A 5 16.04 12.33 -10.43
CA LEU A 5 14.66 12.70 -10.70
C LEU A 5 14.10 11.93 -11.92
N SER A 6 14.90 11.76 -12.97
CA SER A 6 14.51 11.02 -14.18
C SER A 6 14.13 9.57 -13.88
N VAL A 7 14.90 8.86 -13.05
CA VAL A 7 14.64 7.46 -12.66
C VAL A 7 13.36 7.34 -11.84
N LEU A 8 13.13 8.28 -10.92
CA LEU A 8 11.89 8.29 -10.13
C LEU A 8 10.66 8.50 -11.03
N LEU A 9 10.77 9.40 -12.01
CA LEU A 9 9.68 9.72 -12.92
C LEU A 9 9.36 8.58 -13.88
N GLU A 10 10.38 7.93 -14.44
CA GLU A 10 10.20 6.74 -15.27
C GLU A 10 9.52 5.62 -14.48
N ALA A 11 9.94 5.39 -13.23
CA ALA A 11 9.31 4.43 -12.34
C ALA A 11 7.83 4.75 -12.11
N THR A 12 7.48 6.00 -11.84
CA THR A 12 6.08 6.44 -11.62
C THR A 12 5.21 6.14 -12.84
N VAL A 13 5.67 6.50 -14.04
CA VAL A 13 4.91 6.26 -15.30
C VAL A 13 4.73 4.76 -15.54
N ARG A 14 5.78 3.96 -15.34
CA ARG A 14 5.71 2.49 -15.48
C ARG A 14 4.73 1.87 -14.49
N MET A 15 4.76 2.31 -13.23
CA MET A 15 3.85 1.82 -12.19
C MET A 15 2.40 2.11 -12.55
N ALA A 16 2.09 3.32 -13.01
CA ALA A 16 0.72 3.67 -13.36
C ALA A 16 0.20 2.88 -14.57
N HIS A 17 1.05 2.67 -15.60
CA HIS A 17 0.70 1.78 -16.71
C HIS A 17 0.47 0.34 -16.26
N TRP A 18 1.30 -0.16 -15.33
CA TRP A 18 1.13 -1.50 -14.78
C TRP A 18 -0.20 -1.64 -14.05
N TYR A 19 -0.55 -0.69 -13.18
CA TYR A 19 -1.84 -0.68 -12.47
C TYR A 19 -3.04 -0.59 -13.42
N ARG A 20 -2.96 0.25 -14.45
CA ARG A 20 -4.01 0.33 -15.48
C ARG A 20 -4.25 -1.03 -16.12
N ARG A 21 -3.20 -1.71 -16.59
CA ARG A 21 -3.33 -3.04 -17.23
C ARG A 21 -3.88 -4.09 -16.27
N LEU A 22 -3.51 -4.02 -14.99
CA LEU A 22 -4.05 -4.89 -13.95
C LEU A 22 -5.56 -4.68 -13.80
N MET A 23 -6.03 -3.43 -13.75
CA MET A 23 -7.45 -3.11 -13.64
C MET A 23 -8.25 -3.47 -14.88
N GLU A 24 -7.73 -3.18 -16.08
CA GLU A 24 -8.34 -3.61 -17.35
C GLU A 24 -8.53 -5.14 -17.38
N THR A 25 -7.51 -5.88 -16.92
CA THR A 25 -7.58 -7.34 -16.83
C THR A 25 -8.59 -7.81 -15.79
N ALA A 26 -8.65 -7.15 -14.62
CA ALA A 26 -9.59 -7.47 -13.57
C ALA A 26 -11.04 -7.20 -14.01
N GLN A 27 -11.27 -6.11 -14.74
CA GLN A 27 -12.57 -5.76 -15.31
C GLN A 27 -13.00 -6.76 -16.40
N ALA A 28 -12.09 -7.12 -17.31
CA ALA A 28 -12.35 -8.13 -18.34
C ALA A 28 -12.72 -9.51 -17.72
N LYS A 29 -12.20 -9.81 -16.52
CA LYS A 29 -12.54 -11.02 -15.75
C LYS A 29 -13.78 -10.87 -14.86
N GLY A 30 -14.43 -9.70 -14.84
CA GLY A 30 -15.59 -9.43 -14.00
C GLY A 30 -15.30 -9.32 -12.51
N LEU A 31 -14.03 -9.16 -12.10
CA LEU A 31 -13.64 -8.94 -10.71
C LEU A 31 -13.85 -7.50 -10.26
N VAL A 32 -13.71 -6.57 -11.21
CA VAL A 32 -13.95 -5.14 -11.04
C VAL A 32 -15.09 -4.77 -11.98
N HIS A 33 -16.09 -4.04 -11.48
CA HIS A 33 -17.20 -3.59 -12.32
C HIS A 33 -16.77 -2.45 -13.25
N ALA A 34 -16.17 -1.43 -12.65
CA ALA A 34 -15.66 -0.25 -13.33
C ALA A 34 -14.43 0.27 -12.56
N PHE A 35 -13.56 0.99 -13.26
CA PHE A 35 -12.48 1.71 -12.60
C PHE A 35 -12.24 3.05 -13.30
N ASP A 36 -11.85 4.03 -12.51
CA ASP A 36 -11.49 5.37 -12.97
C ASP A 36 -10.05 5.69 -12.61
N LEU A 37 -9.40 6.42 -13.51
CA LEU A 37 -8.06 6.96 -13.32
C LEU A 37 -8.16 8.49 -13.20
N THR A 38 -7.65 9.04 -12.11
CA THR A 38 -7.73 10.49 -11.84
C THR A 38 -6.41 11.07 -11.36
N SER A 39 -6.23 12.36 -11.68
CA SER A 39 -5.00 13.12 -11.39
C SER A 39 -5.10 13.95 -10.13
N HIS A 40 -6.32 14.10 -9.61
CA HIS A 40 -6.65 15.01 -8.53
C HIS A 40 -7.40 14.30 -7.41
N LEU A 41 -6.85 14.46 -6.19
CA LEU A 41 -7.49 14.10 -4.92
C LEU A 41 -8.81 14.84 -4.68
N SER A 42 -9.08 15.92 -5.40
CA SER A 42 -10.37 16.64 -5.28
C SER A 42 -11.53 15.91 -5.96
N LYS A 43 -11.26 14.90 -6.81
CA LYS A 43 -12.30 14.02 -7.36
C LYS A 43 -12.53 12.76 -6.53
N THR A 44 -11.82 12.62 -5.41
CA THR A 44 -11.90 11.48 -4.51
C THR A 44 -12.64 11.85 -3.21
N GLU A 45 -13.79 12.53 -3.33
CA GLU A 45 -14.71 12.72 -2.19
C GLU A 45 -15.17 11.38 -1.58
N ASP A 46 -14.95 10.27 -2.29
CA ASP A 46 -15.25 8.90 -1.88
C ASP A 46 -14.17 8.21 -1.03
N PHE A 47 -13.04 8.87 -0.73
CA PHE A 47 -12.00 8.26 0.09
C PHE A 47 -12.21 8.63 1.56
N PRO A 48 -12.41 7.65 2.46
CA PRO A 48 -12.43 7.92 3.89
C PRO A 48 -11.13 8.61 4.31
N PRO A 49 -11.17 9.58 5.24
CA PRO A 49 -9.95 10.23 5.77
C PRO A 49 -8.94 9.24 6.36
N SER A 50 -9.39 8.03 6.72
CA SER A 50 -8.54 6.94 7.19
C SER A 50 -7.71 6.25 6.07
N VAL A 51 -8.10 6.40 4.81
CA VAL A 51 -7.45 5.75 3.65
C VAL A 51 -6.41 6.68 3.01
N LEU A 52 -6.58 8.00 3.14
CA LEU A 52 -5.60 9.01 2.73
C LEU A 52 -5.01 9.69 3.97
N PRO A 53 -4.07 9.04 4.69
CA PRO A 53 -3.37 9.66 5.80
C PRO A 53 -2.73 10.99 5.37
N SER A 54 -2.57 11.92 6.31
CA SER A 54 -2.03 13.27 6.04
C SER A 54 -0.64 13.27 5.39
N SER A 55 0.10 12.17 5.50
CA SER A 55 1.35 11.93 4.75
C SER A 55 1.15 11.96 3.24
N ASP A 56 0.03 11.45 2.75
CA ASP A 56 -0.23 11.27 1.32
C ASP A 56 -0.64 12.60 0.69
N LEU A 57 -1.23 13.52 1.48
CA LEU A 57 -1.42 14.92 1.11
C LEU A 57 -0.09 15.66 0.97
N ALA A 58 0.90 15.35 1.82
CA ALA A 58 2.25 15.91 1.70
C ALA A 58 2.96 15.37 0.45
N GLU A 59 2.73 14.10 0.09
CA GLU A 59 3.23 13.52 -1.16
C GLU A 59 2.60 14.17 -2.40
N GLU A 60 1.31 14.53 -2.35
CA GLU A 60 0.65 15.31 -3.41
C GLU A 60 1.28 16.69 -3.58
N HIS A 61 1.56 17.38 -2.47
CA HIS A 61 2.25 18.66 -2.48
C HIS A 61 3.68 18.53 -3.01
N ALA A 62 4.40 17.47 -2.63
CA ALA A 62 5.74 17.18 -3.15
C ALA A 62 5.71 16.92 -4.66
N PHE A 63 4.71 16.18 -5.16
CA PHE A 63 4.56 15.93 -6.59
C PHE A 63 4.16 17.20 -7.35
N SER A 64 3.26 18.01 -6.82
CA SER A 64 2.89 19.31 -7.40
C SER A 64 4.10 20.24 -7.49
N THR A 65 4.91 20.25 -6.43
CA THR A 65 6.17 20.99 -6.38
C THR A 65 7.15 20.47 -7.43
N MET A 66 7.32 19.14 -7.52
CA MET A 66 8.16 18.49 -8.54
C MET A 66 7.71 18.86 -9.94
N ARG A 67 6.40 18.85 -10.24
CA ARG A 67 5.84 19.27 -11.53
C ARG A 67 6.17 20.74 -11.83
N SER A 68 6.04 21.62 -10.84
CA SER A 68 6.35 23.05 -10.99
C SER A 68 7.85 23.32 -11.20
N GLN A 69 8.72 22.56 -10.53
CA GLN A 69 10.17 22.63 -10.68
C GLN A 69 10.59 22.09 -12.05
N LEU A 70 9.92 21.03 -12.51
CA LEU A 70 10.15 20.41 -13.79
C LEU A 70 9.76 21.32 -14.96
N SER A 71 8.57 21.94 -14.90
CA SER A 71 8.14 22.93 -15.90
C SER A 71 9.13 24.09 -16.01
N ARG A 72 9.67 24.56 -14.88
CA ARG A 72 10.70 25.61 -14.85
C ARG A 72 12.03 25.13 -15.45
N SER A 73 12.45 23.91 -15.16
CA SER A 73 13.70 23.32 -15.69
C SER A 73 13.65 23.07 -17.20
N ILE A 74 12.47 22.79 -17.78
CA ILE A 74 12.29 22.68 -19.23
C ILE A 74 12.44 24.04 -19.90
N GLN A 75 11.88 25.09 -19.29
CA GLN A 75 11.97 26.47 -19.81
C GLN A 75 13.40 27.03 -19.75
N SER A 76 14.23 26.56 -18.82
CA SER A 76 15.62 27.00 -18.68
C SER A 76 16.60 26.35 -19.65
N GLY A 77 16.16 25.42 -20.52
CA GLY A 77 16.96 24.86 -21.62
C GLY A 77 18.08 23.88 -21.21
N ASP A 78 18.14 23.48 -19.95
CA ASP A 78 19.30 22.79 -19.35
C ASP A 78 19.25 21.25 -19.48
N ARG A 79 18.43 20.70 -20.39
CA ARG A 79 18.13 19.26 -20.45
C ARG A 79 18.06 18.67 -21.85
N THR A 80 18.36 17.37 -21.94
CA THR A 80 18.35 16.61 -23.20
C THR A 80 16.93 16.48 -23.77
N GLU A 81 16.82 16.35 -25.10
CA GLU A 81 15.53 16.21 -25.80
C GLU A 81 14.70 15.01 -25.30
N THR A 82 15.37 13.92 -24.91
CA THR A 82 14.77 12.71 -24.35
C THR A 82 14.13 12.96 -22.99
N ASP A 83 14.82 13.74 -22.14
CA ASP A 83 14.31 14.15 -20.83
C ASP A 83 13.06 15.02 -21.00
N VAL A 84 13.10 16.00 -21.92
CA VAL A 84 11.96 16.89 -22.20
C VAL A 84 10.73 16.11 -22.65
N LYS A 85 10.87 15.10 -23.51
CA LYS A 85 9.76 14.23 -23.95
C LYS A 85 9.19 13.38 -22.81
N LEU A 86 10.03 12.81 -21.96
CA LEU A 86 9.60 12.08 -20.75
C LEU A 86 8.84 13.00 -19.78
N PHE A 87 9.29 14.24 -19.64
CA PHE A 87 8.68 15.22 -18.74
C PHE A 87 7.36 15.78 -19.25
N GLN A 88 7.22 16.00 -20.56
CA GLN A 88 5.93 16.33 -21.15
C GLN A 88 4.91 15.20 -20.97
N LYS A 89 5.34 13.93 -21.12
CA LYS A 89 4.51 12.77 -20.81
C LYS A 89 4.07 12.73 -19.35
N LEU A 90 4.92 13.16 -18.42
CA LEU A 90 4.59 13.21 -16.99
C LEU A 90 3.60 14.34 -16.65
N ILE A 91 3.82 15.55 -17.18
CA ILE A 91 2.93 16.70 -16.94
C ILE A 91 1.52 16.41 -17.49
N SER A 92 1.45 15.67 -18.59
CA SER A 92 0.20 15.18 -19.19
C SER A 92 -0.35 13.90 -18.53
N PHE A 93 0.43 13.24 -17.67
CA PHE A 93 0.02 12.01 -17.02
C PHE A 93 -1.01 12.29 -15.93
N LYS A 94 -2.24 11.84 -16.17
CA LYS A 94 -3.38 12.10 -15.29
C LYS A 94 -3.75 10.93 -14.38
N ASP A 95 -3.03 9.82 -14.41
CA ASP A 95 -3.50 8.58 -13.76
C ASP A 95 -2.69 8.25 -12.52
N ARG A 96 -2.91 9.00 -11.44
CA ARG A 96 -2.18 8.79 -10.18
C ARG A 96 -3.00 8.06 -9.14
N PHE A 97 -4.30 8.32 -9.13
CA PHE A 97 -5.25 7.62 -8.30
C PHE A 97 -6.06 6.70 -9.19
N CYS A 98 -6.23 5.48 -8.71
CA CYS A 98 -7.09 4.49 -9.34
C CYS A 98 -8.19 4.15 -8.35
N VAL A 99 -9.44 4.34 -8.79
CA VAL A 99 -10.62 4.03 -8.00
C VAL A 99 -11.30 2.85 -8.68
N ALA A 100 -11.37 1.70 -8.01
CA ALA A 100 -12.07 0.53 -8.51
C ALA A 100 -13.42 0.39 -7.82
N SER A 101 -14.49 0.38 -8.61
CA SER A 101 -15.82 -0.02 -8.18
C SER A 101 -15.93 -1.53 -8.27
N LEU A 102 -16.00 -2.20 -7.13
CA LEU A 102 -16.18 -3.65 -7.05
C LEU A 102 -17.67 -4.04 -7.19
N HIS A 103 -18.58 -3.09 -6.99
CA HIS A 103 -20.02 -3.32 -7.00
C HIS A 103 -20.74 -2.35 -7.93
N VAL A 104 -21.90 -2.76 -8.43
CA VAL A 104 -22.77 -1.92 -9.26
C VAL A 104 -23.62 -1.03 -8.35
N PRO A 105 -23.57 0.31 -8.47
CA PRO A 105 -24.28 1.23 -7.58
C PRO A 105 -25.81 1.00 -7.52
N SER A 106 -26.40 0.52 -8.60
CA SER A 106 -27.84 0.25 -8.70
C SER A 106 -28.30 -1.02 -7.98
N ARG A 107 -27.37 -1.85 -7.49
CA ARG A 107 -27.68 -3.09 -6.78
C ARG A 107 -27.51 -2.87 -5.28
N ARG A 108 -28.36 -3.50 -4.46
CA ARG A 108 -28.21 -3.50 -3.00
C ARG A 108 -26.78 -3.92 -2.63
N ALA A 109 -26.12 -3.15 -1.77
CA ALA A 109 -24.77 -3.46 -1.32
C ALA A 109 -24.72 -4.91 -0.76
N PRO A 110 -23.74 -5.73 -1.18
CA PRO A 110 -23.60 -7.07 -0.65
C PRO A 110 -23.36 -6.98 0.86
N GLN A 111 -24.03 -7.85 1.63
CA GLN A 111 -23.68 -8.01 3.04
C GLN A 111 -22.28 -8.60 3.11
N LEU A 112 -21.33 -7.80 3.58
CA LEU A 112 -19.98 -8.27 3.83
C LEU A 112 -20.04 -9.34 4.92
N ARG A 113 -19.53 -10.53 4.61
CA ARG A 113 -19.33 -11.56 5.63
C ARG A 113 -18.30 -11.05 6.63
N ALA A 114 -18.43 -11.46 7.89
CA ALA A 114 -17.37 -11.25 8.86
C ALA A 114 -16.07 -11.87 8.32
N ASP A 115 -14.96 -11.17 8.47
CA ASP A 115 -13.65 -11.72 8.14
C ASP A 115 -13.30 -12.79 9.19
N GLU A 116 -13.35 -14.05 8.77
CA GLU A 116 -13.00 -15.21 9.61
C GLU A 116 -11.49 -15.51 9.57
N THR A 117 -10.70 -14.69 8.85
CA THR A 117 -9.26 -14.90 8.76
C THR A 117 -8.62 -14.72 10.14
N PRO A 118 -7.90 -15.73 10.65
CA PRO A 118 -7.25 -15.62 11.95
C PRO A 118 -6.24 -14.47 11.94
N ASN A 119 -6.29 -13.63 12.97
CA ASN A 119 -5.38 -12.50 13.11
C ASN A 119 -4.02 -12.99 13.62
N PHE A 120 -3.00 -12.98 12.76
CA PHE A 120 -1.63 -13.33 13.13
C PHE A 120 -0.85 -12.09 13.55
N ALA A 121 -0.76 -11.87 14.87
CA ALA A 121 0.04 -10.79 15.43
C ALA A 121 1.53 -10.99 15.06
N THR A 122 2.04 -10.15 14.16
CA THR A 122 3.45 -10.20 13.74
C THR A 122 4.02 -8.79 13.71
N ASN A 123 4.96 -8.48 14.61
CA ASN A 123 5.49 -7.12 14.77
C ASN A 123 6.26 -6.62 13.54
N ILE A 124 6.96 -7.53 12.86
CA ILE A 124 7.82 -7.19 11.72
C ILE A 124 6.99 -6.84 10.47
N ALA A 125 5.87 -7.54 10.26
CA ALA A 125 5.00 -7.33 9.10
C ALA A 125 3.92 -6.26 9.36
N ALA A 126 3.75 -5.80 10.61
CA ALA A 126 2.71 -4.84 10.98
C ALA A 126 2.85 -3.47 10.28
N LYS A 127 4.09 -3.01 10.04
CA LYS A 127 4.35 -1.74 9.35
C LYS A 127 5.56 -1.86 8.43
N ARG A 128 5.48 -1.24 7.25
CA ARG A 128 6.59 -1.18 6.28
C ARG A 128 7.88 -0.64 6.90
N LEU A 129 7.80 0.42 7.71
CA LEU A 129 8.97 1.00 8.36
C LEU A 129 9.64 -0.01 9.31
N THR A 130 8.85 -0.71 10.12
CA THR A 130 9.35 -1.75 11.03
C THR A 130 10.03 -2.88 10.26
N PHE A 131 9.42 -3.32 9.15
CA PHE A 131 10.02 -4.32 8.26
C PHE A 131 11.38 -3.87 7.70
N VAL A 132 11.44 -2.64 7.16
CA VAL A 132 12.68 -2.10 6.57
C VAL A 132 13.77 -1.93 7.63
N LEU A 133 13.42 -1.47 8.83
CA LEU A 133 14.37 -1.35 9.94
C LEU A 133 14.87 -2.72 10.41
N ALA A 134 14.01 -3.73 10.46
CA ALA A 134 14.41 -5.11 10.78
C ALA A 134 15.40 -5.64 9.73
N CYS A 135 15.10 -5.46 8.44
CA CYS A 135 16.00 -5.84 7.36
C CYS A 135 17.36 -5.13 7.48
N LYS A 136 17.36 -3.82 7.75
CA LYS A 136 18.58 -3.04 7.89
C LYS A 136 19.42 -3.48 9.08
N ARG A 137 18.79 -3.77 10.22
CA ARG A 137 19.47 -4.20 11.46
C ARG A 137 20.13 -5.57 11.28
N GLU A 138 19.50 -6.46 10.54
CA GLU A 138 19.99 -7.82 10.28
C GLU A 138 20.79 -7.92 8.98
N SER A 139 21.10 -6.80 8.34
CA SER A 139 21.84 -6.73 7.07
C SER A 139 21.21 -7.61 5.97
N LEU A 140 19.89 -7.71 5.95
CA LEU A 140 19.14 -8.48 4.96
C LEU A 140 19.16 -7.75 3.61
N CYS A 141 19.46 -8.50 2.56
CA CYS A 141 19.67 -7.99 1.21
C CYS A 141 18.80 -8.74 0.20
N PHE A 142 18.26 -7.99 -0.76
CA PHE A 142 17.42 -8.52 -1.84
C PHE A 142 18.00 -8.16 -3.22
N GLY A 143 19.32 -7.97 -3.30
CA GLY A 143 20.03 -7.60 -4.54
C GLY A 143 20.33 -8.77 -5.46
N SER A 144 20.40 -10.00 -4.93
CA SER A 144 20.60 -11.23 -5.69
C SER A 144 19.56 -12.29 -5.27
N LEU A 145 19.36 -13.31 -6.12
CA LEU A 145 18.48 -14.42 -5.79
C LEU A 145 18.96 -15.19 -4.54
N SER A 146 20.27 -15.34 -4.38
CA SER A 146 20.86 -16.03 -3.22
C SER A 146 20.57 -15.27 -1.93
N ASP A 147 20.84 -13.96 -1.92
CA ASP A 147 20.61 -13.11 -0.74
C ASP A 147 19.12 -13.01 -0.41
N ALA A 148 18.27 -12.93 -1.44
CA ALA A 148 16.82 -12.90 -1.26
C ALA A 148 16.31 -14.19 -0.61
N LYS A 149 16.82 -15.37 -1.02
CA LYS A 149 16.48 -16.65 -0.38
C LYS A 149 16.88 -16.67 1.09
N MET A 150 18.13 -16.30 1.39
CA MET A 150 18.62 -16.27 2.77
C MET A 150 17.82 -15.29 3.63
N SER A 151 17.62 -14.06 3.14
CA SER A 151 16.86 -13.02 3.84
C SER A 151 15.41 -13.45 4.07
N THR A 152 14.79 -14.11 3.09
CA THR A 152 13.43 -14.64 3.23
C THR A 152 13.37 -15.74 4.29
N MET A 153 14.33 -16.68 4.31
CA MET A 153 14.36 -17.74 5.34
C MET A 153 14.49 -17.15 6.75
N LEU A 154 15.36 -16.15 6.94
CA LEU A 154 15.54 -15.48 8.23
C LEU A 154 14.27 -14.74 8.67
N LEU A 155 13.63 -14.01 7.75
CA LEU A 155 12.36 -13.32 8.03
C LEU A 155 11.25 -14.30 8.40
N LEU A 156 11.11 -15.41 7.66
CA LEU A 156 10.11 -16.43 7.94
C LEU A 156 10.34 -17.10 9.30
N ALA A 157 11.59 -17.49 9.61
CA ALA A 157 11.94 -18.07 10.90
C ALA A 157 11.57 -17.13 12.07
N ARG A 158 11.75 -15.82 11.86
CA ARG A 158 11.41 -14.81 12.85
C ARG A 158 9.91 -14.58 12.98
N MET A 159 9.16 -14.53 11.88
CA MET A 159 7.69 -14.45 11.93
C MET A 159 7.08 -15.66 12.63
N ILE A 160 7.61 -16.87 12.38
CA ILE A 160 7.19 -18.10 13.07
C ILE A 160 7.48 -18.01 14.57
N SER A 161 8.64 -17.46 14.94
CA SER A 161 9.02 -17.27 16.34
C SER A 161 8.11 -16.26 17.06
N ASP A 162 7.79 -15.13 16.41
CA ASP A 162 6.86 -14.12 16.92
C ASP A 162 5.48 -14.73 17.18
N GLN A 163 4.97 -15.56 16.26
CA GLN A 163 3.68 -16.24 16.40
C GLN A 163 3.66 -17.25 17.56
N ARG A 164 4.74 -17.99 17.75
CA ARG A 164 4.88 -18.92 18.88
C ARG A 164 4.98 -18.20 20.22
N GLY A 165 5.67 -17.06 20.26
CA GLY A 165 5.78 -16.21 21.45
C GLY A 165 4.45 -15.54 21.82
N ALA A 166 3.68 -15.09 20.82
CA ALA A 166 2.36 -14.49 21.03
C ALA A 166 1.29 -15.52 21.44
N GLY A 167 1.41 -16.77 21.00
CA GLY A 167 0.50 -17.86 21.39
C GLY A 167 0.61 -18.31 22.86
N ALA A 168 1.61 -17.83 23.60
CA ALA A 168 1.80 -18.14 25.02
C ALA A 168 1.03 -17.22 25.98
N SER A 169 0.35 -16.17 25.48
CA SER A 169 -0.42 -15.23 26.32
C SER A 169 -1.94 -15.44 26.26
N LEU A 170 -2.41 -16.65 25.95
CA LEU A 170 -3.82 -17.00 26.12
C LEU A 170 -4.09 -17.15 27.62
N ASP A 171 -4.65 -16.10 28.22
CA ASP A 171 -5.27 -16.15 29.54
C ASP A 171 -6.18 -17.38 29.64
N PRO A 172 -6.13 -18.16 30.74
CA PRO A 172 -7.09 -19.23 30.94
C PRO A 172 -8.51 -18.62 30.97
N PRO A 173 -9.53 -19.31 30.41
CA PRO A 173 -10.89 -18.83 30.47
C PRO A 173 -11.25 -18.60 31.94
N SER A 174 -11.64 -17.36 32.26
CA SER A 174 -12.20 -17.01 33.56
C SER A 174 -13.26 -18.03 33.90
N ALA A 175 -12.95 -18.85 34.91
CA ALA A 175 -13.85 -19.87 35.40
C ALA A 175 -15.19 -19.23 35.74
N CYS A 176 -16.24 -19.86 35.20
CA CYS A 176 -17.63 -19.57 35.44
C CYS A 176 -17.87 -19.18 36.91
N SER A 177 -18.37 -17.97 37.14
CA SER A 177 -18.97 -17.62 38.43
C SER A 177 -20.18 -18.54 38.64
N ALA A 178 -19.99 -19.60 39.42
CA ALA A 178 -21.08 -20.41 39.91
C ALA A 178 -21.97 -19.52 40.78
N GLY A 179 -23.18 -19.25 40.29
CA GLY A 179 -24.24 -18.63 41.09
C GLY A 179 -24.56 -19.52 42.27
N GLY A 180 -24.09 -19.12 43.46
CA GLY A 180 -24.53 -19.67 44.73
C GLY A 180 -25.93 -19.18 45.05
N GLY A 181 -26.94 -19.84 44.48
CA GLY A 181 -28.30 -19.80 45.00
C GLY A 181 -28.37 -20.71 46.22
N GLY A 182 -28.42 -20.13 47.40
CA GLY A 182 -28.69 -20.83 48.66
C GLY A 182 -29.80 -20.09 49.40
N GLY A 183 -31.01 -20.65 49.37
CA GLY A 183 -32.11 -20.23 50.23
C GLY A 183 -32.15 -21.01 51.55
N GLY A 184 -32.86 -20.46 52.54
CA GLY A 184 -33.42 -21.22 53.66
C GLY A 184 -32.98 -20.74 55.05
N GLY A 185 -33.93 -20.14 55.78
CA GLY A 185 -33.84 -19.74 57.18
C GLY A 185 -34.91 -18.72 57.52
#